data_AF-A0A150C364-F1
#
_entry.id   AF-A0A150C364-F1
#
_cell.length_a   1.000
_cell.length_b   1.000
_cell.length_c   1.000
_cell.angle_alpha   90.00
_cell.angle_beta   90.00
_cell.angle_gamma   90.00
#
_symmetry.space_group_name_H-M   'P 1'
#
loop_
_entity.id
_entity.type
_entity.pdbx_description
1 polymer ?
#
loop_
_entity_poly.entity_id
_entity_poly.type
_entity_poly.pdbx_seq_one_letter_code
_entity_poly.pdbx_strand_id
1 'polypeptide(L)' 'MYLNPKISYMQFCVGFLFVITFILATFNICSYVVAIVFMALLNLTFVIGAFQQKQYTSFVIALVMAFSFSIVAIVIYIK' A
#
# COMPACT_ATOMS: atom_id res chain seq x y z
N MET A 1 -14.15 -20.71 -1.36
CA MET A 1 -13.59 -19.35 -1.26
C MET A 1 -12.30 -19.35 -2.08
N TYR A 2 -12.38 -19.09 -3.38
CA TYR A 2 -11.20 -19.04 -4.24
C TYR A 2 -10.50 -17.69 -4.01
N LEU A 3 -9.53 -17.65 -3.10
CA LEU A 3 -8.58 -16.55 -3.08
C LEU A 3 -7.88 -16.54 -4.43
N ASN A 4 -7.97 -15.43 -5.17
CA ASN A 4 -7.22 -15.27 -6.41
C ASN A 4 -5.73 -15.19 -6.02
N PRO A 5 -4.93 -16.26 -6.23
CA PRO A 5 -3.59 -16.36 -5.65
C PRO A 5 -2.69 -15.23 -6.17
N LYS A 6 -2.95 -14.77 -7.41
CA LYS A 6 -2.25 -13.65 -8.04
C LYS A 6 -2.28 -12.37 -7.20
N ILE A 7 -3.40 -12.05 -6.55
CA ILE A 7 -3.52 -10.85 -5.71
C ILE A 7 -2.70 -10.99 -4.43
N SER A 8 -2.71 -12.17 -3.83
CA SER A 8 -1.91 -12.44 -2.62
C SER A 8 -0.41 -12.30 -2.90
N TYR A 9 0.05 -12.77 -4.07
CA TYR A 9 1.44 -12.59 -4.51
C TYR A 9 1.77 -11.11 -4.78
N MET A 10 0.86 -10.35 -5.40
CA MET A 10 1.06 -8.91 -5.63
C MET A 10 1.13 -8.14 -4.30
N GLN A 11 0.24 -8.43 -3.34
CA GLN A 11 0.27 -7.84 -2.00
C GLN A 11 1.58 -8.13 -1.29
N PHE A 12 2.06 -9.38 -1.36
CA PHE A 12 3.35 -9.75 -0.77
C PHE A 12 4.52 -9.02 -1.42
N CYS A 13 4.56 -8.95 -2.75
CA CYS A 13 5.62 -8.27 -3.50
C CYS A 13 5.66 -6.76 -3.18
N VAL A 14 4.51 -6.10 -3.24
CA VAL A 14 4.40 -4.66 -2.93
C VAL A 14 4.70 -4.38 -1.46
N GLY A 15 4.27 -5.26 -0.54
CA GLY A 15 4.56 -5.16 0.87
C GLY A 15 6.06 -5.32 1.18
N PHE A 16 6.73 -6.25 0.50
CA PHE A 16 8.17 -6.42 0.61
C PHE A 16 8.93 -5.19 0.11
N LEU A 17 8.53 -4.65 -1.04
CA LEU A 17 9.10 -3.41 -1.59
C LEU A 17 8.88 -2.21 -0.64
N PHE A 18 7.71 -2.12 -0.01
CA PHE A 18 7.44 -1.11 1.02
C PHE A 18 8.42 -1.23 2.20
N VAL A 19 8.62 -2.44 2.74
CA VAL A 19 9.55 -2.65 3.87
C VAL A 19 10.98 -2.25 3.48
N ILE A 20 11.45 -2.68 2.30
CA ILE A 20 12.79 -2.31 1.80
C ILE A 20 12.91 -0.79 1.67
N THR A 21 11.98 -0.15 0.97
CA THR A 21 12.03 1.29 0.71
C THR A 21 11.91 2.11 1.99
N PHE A 22 11.13 1.64 2.98
CA PHE A 22 11.03 2.25 4.31
C PHE A 22 12.35 2.15 5.08
N ILE A 23 13.03 1.00 5.06
CA ILE A 23 14.35 0.83 5.66
C ILE A 23 15.36 1.75 4.97
N LEU A 24 15.42 1.76 3.64
CA LEU A 24 16.31 2.65 2.88
C LEU A 24 16.04 4.13 3.17
N ALA A 25 14.77 4.52 3.34
CA ALA A 25 14.41 5.88 3.72
C ALA A 25 14.85 6.24 5.14
N THR A 26 14.81 5.29 6.07
CA THR A 26 15.33 5.48 7.45
C THR A 26 16.83 5.73 7.46
N PHE A 27 17.59 5.09 6.55
CA PHE A 27 19.01 5.36 6.35
C PHE A 27 19.31 6.54 5.41
N ASN A 28 18.28 7.30 5.01
CA ASN A 28 18.37 8.46 4.11
C ASN A 28 18.97 8.15 2.72
N ILE A 29 18.89 6.88 2.29
CA ILE A 29 19.35 6.41 0.97
C ILE A 29 18.25 6.64 -0.09
N CYS A 30 16.99 6.68 0.33
CA CYS A 30 15.81 6.87 -0.52
C CYS A 30 14.86 7.90 0.11
N SER A 31 14.05 8.57 -0.71
CA SER A 31 13.04 9.51 -0.18
C SER A 31 11.89 8.75 0.49
N TYR A 32 11.42 9.27 1.63
CA TYR A 32 10.20 8.77 2.29
C TYR A 32 8.97 8.80 1.38
N VAL A 33 8.94 9.69 0.38
CA VAL A 33 7.87 9.71 -0.64
C VAL A 33 7.76 8.36 -1.35
N VAL A 34 8.89 7.72 -1.67
CA VAL A 34 8.91 6.43 -2.37
C VAL A 34 8.28 5.34 -1.50
N ALA A 35 8.65 5.28 -0.22
CA ALA A 35 8.07 4.32 0.72
C ALA A 35 6.54 4.52 0.87
N ILE A 36 6.09 5.77 0.94
CA ILE A 36 4.65 6.08 1.10
C ILE A 36 3.87 5.75 -0.18
N VAL A 37 4.46 5.94 -1.36
CA VAL A 37 3.85 5.49 -2.63
C VAL A 37 3.65 3.97 -2.64
N PHE A 38 4.65 3.19 -2.21
CA PHE A 38 4.49 1.74 -2.07
C PHE A 38 3.44 1.35 -1.04
N MET A 39 3.33 2.10 0.07
CA MET A 39 2.29 1.90 1.08
C MET A 39 0.88 2.15 0.50
N ALA A 40 0.71 3.20 -0.30
CA ALA A 40 -0.56 3.49 -0.98
C ALA A 40 -0.92 2.40 -1.99
N LEU A 41 0.04 1.95 -2.80
CA LEU A 41 -0.10 0.82 -3.73
C LEU A 41 -0.51 -0.47 -3.01
N LEU A 42 0.11 -0.77 -1.86
CA LEU A 42 -0.23 -1.92 -1.04
C LEU A 42 -1.69 -1.86 -0.58
N ASN A 43 -2.13 -0.72 -0.04
CA ASN A 43 -3.53 -0.55 0.35
C ASN A 43 -4.49 -0.68 -0.83
N LEU A 44 -4.11 -0.19 -2.01
CA LEU A 44 -4.91 -0.36 -3.23
C LEU A 44 -5.04 -1.85 -3.63
N THR A 45 -3.97 -2.64 -3.49
CA THR A 45 -4.08 -4.10 -3.66
C THR A 45 -4.96 -4.78 -2.60
N PHE A 46 -5.03 -4.25 -1.38
CA PHE A 46 -5.97 -4.71 -0.35
C PHE A 46 -7.42 -4.35 -0.68
N VAL A 47 -7.68 -3.14 -1.23
CA VAL A 47 -9.00 -2.73 -1.71
C VAL A 47 -9.53 -3.72 -2.76
N ILE A 48 -8.71 -4.03 -3.77
CA ILE A 48 -9.09 -4.97 -4.83
C ILE A 48 -9.33 -6.37 -4.25
N GLY A 49 -8.45 -6.84 -3.37
CA GLY A 49 -8.60 -8.15 -2.72
C GLY A 49 -9.87 -8.25 -1.87
N ALA A 50 -10.16 -7.25 -1.05
CA ALA A 50 -11.34 -7.19 -0.19
C ALA A 50 -12.64 -7.10 -1.00
N PHE A 51 -12.64 -6.35 -2.11
CA PHE A 51 -13.77 -6.29 -3.04
C PHE A 51 -14.05 -7.66 -3.67
N GLN A 52 -13.02 -8.36 -4.17
CA GLN A 52 -13.18 -9.69 -4.75
C GLN A 52 -13.66 -10.75 -3.74
N GLN A 53 -13.24 -10.63 -2.48
CA GLN A 53 -13.66 -11.53 -1.40
C GLN A 53 -15.00 -11.14 -0.75
N LYS A 54 -15.67 -10.08 -1.25
CA LYS A 54 -16.92 -9.52 -0.67
C LYS A 54 -16.78 -9.13 0.81
N GLN A 55 -15.56 -8.75 1.23
CA GLN A 55 -15.27 -8.28 2.58
C GLN A 55 -15.42 -6.74 2.64
N TYR A 56 -16.66 -6.27 2.73
CA TYR A 56 -16.98 -4.85 2.62
C TYR A 56 -16.37 -3.97 3.71
N THR A 57 -16.27 -4.47 4.95
CA THR A 57 -15.61 -3.75 6.05
C THR A 57 -14.12 -3.54 5.77
N SER A 58 -13.40 -4.61 5.40
CA SER A 58 -11.99 -4.54 5.02
C SER A 58 -11.76 -3.66 3.78
N PHE A 59 -12.70 -3.67 2.82
CA PHE A 59 -12.66 -2.82 1.64
C PHE A 59 -12.70 -1.33 2.01
N VAL A 60 -13.65 -0.93 2.85
CA VAL A 60 -13.77 0.48 3.27
C VAL A 60 -12.53 0.92 4.03
N ILE A 61 -12.01 0.09 4.95
CA ILE A 61 -10.79 0.40 5.72
C ILE A 61 -9.59 0.56 4.79
N ALA A 62 -9.37 -0.38 3.87
CA ALA A 62 -8.25 -0.33 2.93
C ALA A 62 -8.36 0.89 1.99
N LEU A 63 -9.58 1.28 1.60
CA LEU A 63 -9.82 2.43 0.75
C LEU A 63 -9.47 3.73 1.47
N VAL A 64 -9.95 3.90 2.71
CA VAL A 64 -9.62 5.07 3.54
C VAL A 64 -8.12 5.16 3.79
N MET A 65 -7.46 4.03 4.05
CA MET A 65 -6.01 3.97 4.24
C MET A 65 -5.26 4.37 2.96
N ALA A 66 -5.64 3.86 1.79
CA ALA A 66 -5.03 4.25 0.52
C ALA A 66 -5.12 5.76 0.25
N PHE A 67 -6.29 6.35 0.48
CA PHE A 67 -6.48 7.80 0.35
C PHE A 67 -5.64 8.59 1.34
N SER A 68 -5.62 8.18 2.61
CA SER A 68 -4.86 8.85 3.67
C SER A 68 -3.36 8.89 3.34
N PHE A 69 -2.78 7.76 2.95
CA PHE A 69 -1.37 7.71 2.56
C PHE A 69 -1.07 8.52 1.29
N SER A 70 -2.01 8.59 0.35
CA SER A 70 -1.83 9.41 -0.86
C SER A 70 -1.76 10.91 -0.52
N ILE A 71 -2.59 11.39 0.41
CA ILE A 71 -2.51 12.78 0.89
C ILE A 71 -1.17 13.03 1.58
N VAL A 72 -0.73 12.12 2.45
CA VAL A 72 0.56 12.23 3.14
C VAL A 72 1.72 12.25 2.14
N ALA A 73 1.68 11.45 1.07
CA ALA A 73 2.68 11.45 0.01
C ALA A 73 2.78 12.83 -0.66
N ILE A 74 1.64 13.44 -0.99
CA ILE A 74 1.58 14.78 -1.61
C ILE A 74 2.14 15.84 -0.66
N VAL A 75 1.75 15.80 0.62
CA VAL A 75 2.23 16.76 1.63
C VAL A 75 3.74 16.67 1.80
N ILE A 76 4.32 15.48 1.81
CA ILE A 76 5.76 15.29 1.93
C ILE A 76 6.49 15.65 0.64
N TYR A 77 5.87 15.45 -0.53
CA TYR A 77 6.48 15.83 -1.81
C TYR A 77 6.57 17.35 -2.00
N ILE A 78 5.59 18.11 -1.50
CA ILE A 78 5.56 19.58 -1.61
C ILE A 78 6.50 20.25 -0.59
N LYS A 79 6.88 19.54 0.48
CA LYS A 79 7.65 20.08 1.61
C LYS A 79 9.13 19.77 1.48
#